data_AF-A0A7X9L728-F1
#
_entry.id   AF-A0A7X9L728-F1
#
_cell.length_a   1.000
_cell.length_b   1.000
_cell.length_c   1.000
_cell.angle_alpha   90.00
_cell.angle_beta   90.00
_cell.angle_gamma   90.00
#
_symmetry.space_group_name_H-M   'P 1'
#
loop_
_entity.id
_entity.type
_entity.pdbx_description
1 polymer ?
#
loop_
_entity_poly.entity_id
_entity_poly.type
_entity_poly.pdbx_seq_one_letter_code
_entity_poly.pdbx_strand_id
1 'polypeptide(L)'
;MTESVLPTRHGTFRIVGYRADDGTELVSLSQGIEDGRTQPDPPLVRLHSECLTGDAFGSRRCDCGEQLDAALAMIAAAGTGVLVYIRGHEGRGIGLLEKLRAYRLQDQGLDTVDANLRLGHPVDGRDYGQAAEILHDLGVGRIRLVSSNPAKERALTVLGVTVVERLGAALP
;
A
#
# COMPACT_ATOMS: atom_id res chain seq x y z
N MET A 1 12.30 -14.94 1.20
CA MET A 1 12.57 -13.50 1.39
C MET A 1 13.93 -13.16 0.81
N THR A 2 14.11 -11.95 0.27
CA THR A 2 15.40 -11.40 -0.18
C THR A 2 15.42 -9.90 0.06
N GLU A 3 16.58 -9.28 0.19
CA GLU A 3 16.69 -7.85 0.47
C GLU A 3 17.83 -7.19 -0.31
N SER A 4 17.74 -5.86 -0.45
CA SER A 4 18.76 -5.03 -1.08
C SER A 4 18.65 -3.58 -0.62
N VAL A 5 19.50 -2.72 -1.17
CA VAL A 5 19.45 -1.27 -1.02
C VAL A 5 18.84 -0.68 -2.29
N LEU A 6 17.83 0.19 -2.12
CA LEU A 6 17.16 0.89 -3.21
C LEU A 6 17.37 2.41 -3.10
N PRO A 7 18.29 2.99 -3.90
CA PRO A 7 18.37 4.43 -4.09
C PRO A 7 17.13 4.94 -4.85
N THR A 8 16.50 6.00 -4.35
CA THR A 8 15.35 6.67 -4.97
C THR A 8 15.54 8.18 -4.96
N ARG A 9 14.63 8.93 -5.62
CA ARG A 9 14.62 10.40 -5.55
C ARG A 9 14.38 10.96 -4.15
N HIS A 10 13.79 10.17 -3.25
CA HIS A 10 13.48 10.58 -1.87
C HIS A 10 14.58 10.22 -0.88
N GLY A 11 15.57 9.42 -1.32
CA GLY A 11 16.61 8.89 -0.45
C GLY A 11 16.82 7.39 -0.69
N THR A 12 17.65 6.80 0.17
CA THR A 12 18.02 5.39 0.07
C THR A 12 17.20 4.57 1.06
N PHE A 13 16.49 3.57 0.55
CA PHE A 13 15.65 2.66 1.33
C PHE A 13 16.30 1.28 1.39
N ARG A 14 16.02 0.56 2.48
CA ARG A 14 16.11 -0.90 2.45
C ARG A 14 14.87 -1.42 1.72
N ILE A 15 15.07 -2.31 0.75
CA ILE A 15 13.99 -2.99 0.06
C ILE A 15 14.00 -4.47 0.45
N VAL A 16 12.85 -5.01 0.86
CA VAL A 16 12.70 -6.44 1.16
C VAL A 16 11.59 -7.04 0.30
N GLY A 17 11.91 -8.11 -0.41
CA GLY A 17 10.98 -8.89 -1.21
C GLY A 17 10.48 -10.13 -0.47
N TYR A 18 9.16 -10.28 -0.44
CA TYR A 18 8.43 -11.39 0.16
C TYR A 18 7.73 -12.20 -0.93
N ARG A 19 7.45 -13.48 -0.63
CA ARG A 19 6.62 -14.35 -1.46
C ARG A 19 5.58 -14.98 -0.53
N ALA A 20 4.32 -14.74 -0.82
CA ALA A 20 3.21 -15.36 -0.11
C ALA A 20 2.96 -16.79 -0.59
N ASP A 21 2.11 -17.52 0.13
CA ASP A 21 1.79 -18.93 -0.13
C ASP A 21 1.15 -19.15 -1.51
N ASP A 22 0.39 -18.17 -2.00
CA ASP A 22 -0.21 -18.19 -3.34
C ASP A 22 0.80 -17.84 -4.46
N GLY A 23 2.06 -17.61 -4.11
CA GLY A 23 3.13 -17.23 -5.02
C GLY A 23 3.22 -15.74 -5.32
N THR A 24 2.28 -14.92 -4.80
CA THR A 24 2.30 -13.46 -4.96
C THR A 24 3.55 -12.89 -4.32
N GLU A 25 4.26 -12.03 -5.06
CA GLU A 25 5.44 -11.33 -4.56
C GLU A 25 5.03 -9.98 -3.97
N LEU A 26 5.53 -9.63 -2.80
CA LEU A 26 5.28 -8.35 -2.15
C LEU A 26 6.60 -7.66 -1.85
N VAL A 27 6.56 -6.35 -1.65
CA VAL A 27 7.76 -5.56 -1.37
C VAL A 27 7.50 -4.61 -0.21
N SER A 28 8.46 -4.51 0.71
CA SER A 28 8.55 -3.40 1.66
C SER A 28 9.72 -2.49 1.32
N LEU A 29 9.54 -1.20 1.60
CA LEU A 29 10.57 -0.16 1.55
C LEU A 29 10.64 0.48 2.92
N SER A 30 11.80 0.45 3.57
CA SER A 30 11.95 0.95 4.92
C SER A 30 13.19 1.82 5.10
N GLN A 31 13.08 2.73 6.07
CA GLN A 31 14.18 3.54 6.60
C GLN A 31 14.06 3.59 8.11
N GLY A 32 15.20 3.56 8.80
CA GLY A 32 15.25 3.67 10.25
C GLY A 32 14.46 2.58 11.00
N ILE A 33 14.37 1.38 10.42
CA ILE A 33 13.79 0.20 11.06
C ILE A 33 14.91 -0.76 11.41
N GLU A 34 15.07 -1.01 12.71
CA GLU A 34 16.01 -2.00 13.23
C GLU A 34 15.33 -3.36 13.43
N ASP A 35 15.85 -4.40 12.77
CA ASP A 35 15.29 -5.75 12.85
C ASP A 35 15.28 -6.31 14.27
N GLY A 36 14.18 -6.98 14.62
CA GLY A 36 14.03 -7.68 15.91
C GLY A 36 14.00 -6.76 17.13
N ARG A 37 13.87 -5.44 16.94
CA ARG A 37 13.80 -4.45 18.02
C ARG A 37 12.52 -3.65 17.94
N THR A 38 11.93 -3.39 19.11
CA THR A 38 10.85 -2.41 19.22
C THR A 38 11.41 -1.04 18.90
N GLN A 39 10.81 -0.36 17.92
CA GLN A 39 11.18 1.00 17.57
C GLN A 39 10.86 1.93 18.75
N PRO A 40 11.74 2.89 19.11
CA PRO A 40 11.52 3.81 20.22
C PRO A 40 10.27 4.65 20.02
N ASP A 41 10.05 5.10 18.77
CA ASP A 41 8.85 5.80 18.34
C ASP A 41 8.10 4.98 17.28
N PRO A 42 6.75 5.02 17.25
CA PRO A 42 5.96 4.35 16.21
C PRO A 42 6.32 4.88 14.80
N PRO A 43 6.84 4.04 13.88
CA PRO A 43 7.22 4.46 12.54
C PRO A 43 6.02 4.91 11.71
N LEU A 44 6.26 5.78 10.73
CA LEU A 44 5.27 6.08 9.69
C LEU A 44 5.06 4.84 8.82
N VAL A 45 3.82 4.41 8.63
CA VAL A 45 3.52 3.25 7.79
C VAL A 45 2.51 3.58 6.72
N ARG A 46 2.85 3.23 5.47
CA ARG A 46 1.96 3.30 4.30
C ARG A 46 1.70 1.90 3.77
N LEU A 47 0.44 1.49 3.76
CA LEU A 47 0.00 0.34 2.97
C LEU A 47 -0.43 0.82 1.57
N HIS A 48 0.41 0.62 0.58
CA HIS A 48 0.12 0.99 -0.81
C HIS A 48 -0.44 -0.21 -1.57
N SER A 49 -1.63 -0.05 -2.14
CA SER A 49 -2.23 -1.08 -2.99
C SER A 49 -1.74 -0.87 -4.42
N GLU A 50 -1.23 -1.92 -5.05
CA GLU A 50 -0.71 -1.88 -6.42
C GLU A 50 -1.69 -1.20 -7.39
N CYS A 51 -1.17 -0.26 -8.17
CA CYS A 51 -1.91 0.41 -9.23
C CYS A 51 -0.97 0.72 -10.39
N LEU A 52 -0.79 -0.21 -11.32
CA LEU A 52 0.16 -0.08 -12.43
C LEU A 52 -0.03 1.23 -13.22
N THR A 53 -1.28 1.54 -13.54
CA THR A 53 -1.62 2.73 -14.34
C THR A 53 -1.30 4.03 -13.62
N GLY A 54 -1.50 4.11 -12.30
CA GLY A 54 -1.17 5.30 -11.51
C GLY A 54 0.32 5.37 -11.18
N ASP A 55 0.85 4.27 -10.63
CA ASP A 55 2.19 4.20 -10.06
C ASP A 55 3.30 4.27 -11.12
N ALA A 56 3.12 3.59 -12.26
CA ALA A 56 4.15 3.49 -13.29
C ALA A 56 3.89 4.39 -14.50
N PHE A 57 2.63 4.56 -14.91
CA PHE A 57 2.28 5.32 -16.12
C PHE A 57 1.76 6.74 -15.87
N GLY A 58 1.65 7.17 -14.61
CA GLY A 58 1.22 8.54 -14.28
C GLY A 58 -0.21 8.86 -14.72
N SER A 59 -1.09 7.86 -14.72
CA SER A 59 -2.51 8.04 -15.06
C SER A 59 -3.16 9.10 -14.19
N ARG A 60 -3.90 10.02 -14.82
CA ARG A 60 -4.73 11.02 -14.13
C ARG A 60 -6.15 10.52 -13.79
N ARG A 61 -6.46 9.25 -14.05
CA ARG A 61 -7.75 8.63 -13.66
C ARG A 61 -7.82 8.29 -12.18
N CYS A 62 -6.68 8.31 -11.49
CA CYS A 62 -6.56 8.08 -10.06
C CYS A 62 -5.34 8.84 -9.53
N ASP A 63 -5.28 9.03 -8.23
CA ASP A 63 -4.19 9.68 -7.52
C ASP A 63 -3.16 8.69 -6.94
N CYS A 64 -3.21 7.41 -7.32
CA CYS A 64 -2.36 6.37 -6.71
C CYS A 64 -0.86 6.67 -6.82
N GLY A 65 -0.39 7.13 -7.99
CA GLY A 65 1.02 7.46 -8.19
C GLY A 65 1.48 8.64 -7.33
N GLU A 66 0.64 9.66 -7.19
CA GLU A 66 0.93 10.82 -6.33
C GLU A 66 0.95 10.41 -4.85
N GLN A 67 0.00 9.55 -4.43
CA GLN A 67 -0.02 9.01 -3.07
C GLN A 67 1.18 8.11 -2.75
N LEU A 68 1.66 7.31 -3.71
CA LEU A 68 2.89 6.52 -3.57
C LEU A 68 4.08 7.45 -3.34
N ASP A 69 4.20 8.48 -4.19
CA ASP A 69 5.30 9.41 -4.15
C ASP A 69 5.37 10.19 -2.83
N ALA A 70 4.24 10.76 -2.41
CA ALA A 70 4.16 11.51 -1.18
C ALA A 70 4.43 10.65 0.05
N ALA A 71 3.98 9.39 0.05
CA ALA A 71 4.27 8.48 1.16
C ALA A 71 5.77 8.19 1.29
N LEU A 72 6.48 7.98 0.17
CA LEU A 72 7.93 7.80 0.17
C LEU A 72 8.65 9.07 0.65
N ALA A 73 8.20 10.25 0.21
CA ALA A 73 8.74 11.53 0.68
C ALA A 73 8.52 11.74 2.19
N MET A 74 7.33 11.43 2.70
CA MET A 74 7.01 11.52 4.14
C MET A 74 7.88 10.58 4.98
N ILE A 75 8.07 9.34 4.54
CA ILE A 75 8.92 8.36 5.23
C ILE A 75 10.36 8.86 5.24
N ALA A 76 10.87 9.36 4.10
CA ALA A 76 12.21 9.93 4.01
C ALA A 76 12.43 11.13 4.92
N ALA A 77 11.46 12.05 4.98
CA ALA A 77 11.54 13.20 5.87
C ALA A 77 11.50 12.81 7.35
N ALA A 78 10.73 11.77 7.71
CA ALA A 78 10.66 11.28 9.08
C ALA A 78 11.88 10.47 9.52
N GLY A 79 12.63 9.88 8.58
CA GLY A 79 13.80 9.05 8.83
C GLY A 79 13.49 7.66 9.43
N THR A 80 12.26 7.42 9.90
CA THR A 80 11.77 6.12 10.37
C THR A 80 10.39 5.80 9.80
N GLY A 81 10.30 4.74 9.00
CA GLY A 81 9.05 4.36 8.36
C GLY A 81 9.13 3.17 7.42
N VAL A 82 7.95 2.66 7.06
CA VAL A 82 7.76 1.51 6.16
C VAL A 82 6.67 1.81 5.14
N LEU A 83 6.96 1.61 3.87
CA LEU A 83 5.96 1.43 2.83
C LEU A 83 5.84 -0.05 2.50
N VAL A 84 4.65 -0.61 2.57
CA VAL A 84 4.35 -1.96 2.08
C VAL A 84 3.61 -1.83 0.75
N TYR A 85 4.23 -2.30 -0.32
CA TYR A 85 3.65 -2.37 -1.66
C TYR A 85 2.95 -3.71 -1.84
N ILE A 86 1.62 -3.70 -1.72
CA ILE A 86 0.78 -4.89 -1.72
C ILE A 86 0.36 -5.21 -3.15
N ARG A 87 0.96 -6.27 -3.70
CA ARG A 87 0.59 -6.80 -5.01
C ARG A 87 -0.66 -7.66 -4.91
N GLY A 88 -1.33 -7.86 -6.04
CA GLY A 88 -2.64 -8.53 -6.09
C GLY A 88 -3.81 -7.63 -5.69
N HIS A 89 -3.55 -6.39 -5.25
CA HIS A 89 -4.57 -5.39 -4.96
C HIS A 89 -4.99 -4.53 -6.16
N GLU A 90 -4.44 -4.80 -7.34
CA GLU A 90 -4.77 -4.07 -8.57
C GLU A 90 -6.29 -4.07 -8.79
N GLY A 91 -6.82 -2.90 -9.13
CA GLY A 91 -8.26 -2.70 -9.29
C GLY A 91 -9.10 -2.96 -8.04
N ARG A 92 -8.53 -2.89 -6.82
CA ARG A 92 -9.18 -3.30 -5.55
C ARG A 92 -9.36 -4.82 -5.44
N GLY A 93 -8.42 -5.59 -5.99
CA GLY A 93 -8.40 -7.05 -5.90
C GLY A 93 -9.04 -7.79 -7.07
N ILE A 94 -9.55 -7.06 -8.08
CA ILE A 94 -10.11 -7.67 -9.31
C ILE A 94 -9.04 -7.91 -10.38
N GLY A 95 -7.85 -7.33 -10.23
CA GLY A 95 -6.76 -7.41 -11.19
C GLY A 95 -6.82 -6.37 -12.31
N LEU A 96 -5.72 -6.27 -13.06
CA LEU A 96 -5.52 -5.23 -14.07
C LEU A 96 -6.52 -5.33 -15.23
N LEU A 97 -6.78 -6.54 -15.74
CA LEU A 97 -7.65 -6.73 -16.90
C LEU A 97 -9.08 -6.30 -16.60
N GLU A 98 -9.60 -6.66 -15.43
CA GLU A 98 -10.93 -6.28 -14.98
C GLU A 98 -11.04 -4.77 -14.72
N LYS A 99 -9.99 -4.17 -14.13
CA LYS A 99 -9.90 -2.70 -14.00
C LYS A 99 -9.98 -1.99 -15.36
N LEU A 100 -9.29 -2.50 -16.38
CA LEU A 100 -9.33 -1.92 -17.73
C LEU A 100 -10.71 -2.13 -18.40
N ARG A 101 -11.41 -3.25 -18.12
CA ARG A 101 -12.79 -3.44 -18.55
C ARG A 101 -13.72 -2.41 -17.92
N ALA A 102 -13.57 -2.13 -16.62
CA ALA A 102 -14.33 -1.09 -15.93
C ALA A 102 -14.06 0.30 -16.54
N TYR A 103 -12.79 0.64 -16.81
CA TYR A 103 -12.43 1.88 -17.51
C TYR A 103 -13.09 2.00 -18.89
N ARG A 104 -13.13 0.92 -19.66
CA ARG A 104 -13.79 0.94 -20.97
C ARG A 104 -15.30 1.19 -20.87
N LEU A 105 -15.97 0.69 -19.83
CA LEU A 105 -17.38 0.99 -19.58
C LEU A 105 -17.57 2.46 -19.14
N GLN A 106 -16.66 2.99 -18.33
CA GLN A 106 -16.70 4.40 -17.93
C GLN A 106 -16.48 5.34 -19.11
N ASP A 107 -15.59 4.98 -20.04
CA ASP A 107 -15.36 5.73 -21.28
C ASP A 107 -16.60 5.74 -22.20
N GLN A 108 -17.53 4.81 -21.98
CA GLN A 108 -18.83 4.74 -22.65
C GLN A 108 -19.93 5.51 -21.91
N GLY A 109 -19.58 6.23 -20.83
CA GLY A 109 -20.47 7.11 -20.08
C GLY A 109 -21.13 6.47 -18.85
N LEU A 110 -20.78 5.23 -18.49
CA LEU A 110 -21.25 4.65 -17.22
C LEU A 110 -20.50 5.31 -16.06
N ASP A 111 -21.19 5.52 -14.94
CA ASP A 111 -20.50 5.91 -13.72
C ASP A 111 -19.68 4.73 -13.16
N THR A 112 -18.84 5.02 -12.18
CA THR A 112 -17.94 4.02 -11.59
C THR A 112 -18.70 2.90 -10.89
N VAL A 113 -19.85 3.18 -10.27
CA VAL A 113 -20.63 2.19 -9.53
C VAL A 113 -21.31 1.24 -10.51
N ASP A 114 -21.98 1.79 -11.53
CA ASP A 114 -22.67 1.04 -12.58
C ASP A 114 -21.70 0.16 -13.38
N ALA A 115 -20.50 0.66 -13.69
CA ALA A 115 -19.48 -0.11 -14.37
C ALA A 115 -19.05 -1.35 -13.56
N ASN A 116 -18.85 -1.22 -12.24
CA ASN A 116 -18.45 -2.32 -11.38
C ASN A 116 -19.61 -3.32 -11.14
N LEU A 117 -20.84 -2.83 -10.93
CA LEU A 117 -22.03 -3.67 -10.80
C LEU A 117 -22.24 -4.52 -12.05
N ARG A 118 -22.07 -3.93 -13.24
CA ARG A 118 -22.23 -4.62 -14.53
C ARG A 118 -21.18 -5.71 -14.77
N LEU A 119 -20.02 -5.59 -14.15
CA LEU A 119 -18.96 -6.59 -14.22
C LEU A 119 -19.02 -7.62 -13.08
N GLY A 120 -19.97 -7.47 -12.15
CA GLY A 120 -20.13 -8.38 -11.00
C GLY A 120 -18.99 -8.28 -9.98
N HIS A 121 -18.31 -7.12 -9.91
CA HIS A 121 -17.14 -6.94 -9.05
C HIS A 121 -17.54 -6.72 -7.59
N PRO A 122 -16.77 -7.26 -6.63
CA PRO A 122 -16.95 -6.91 -5.22
C PRO A 122 -16.60 -5.44 -4.97
N VAL A 123 -17.24 -4.82 -3.97
CA VAL A 123 -17.00 -3.42 -3.59
C VAL A 123 -15.54 -3.18 -3.16
N ASP A 124 -14.94 -4.19 -2.52
CA ASP A 124 -13.54 -4.22 -2.12
C ASP A 124 -13.11 -5.66 -1.84
N GLY A 125 -12.19 -6.21 -2.64
CA GLY A 125 -11.66 -7.57 -2.48
C GLY A 125 -10.29 -7.63 -1.78
N ARG A 126 -9.84 -6.52 -1.21
CA ARG A 126 -8.48 -6.41 -0.65
C ARG A 126 -8.36 -7.08 0.71
N ASP A 127 -7.26 -7.81 0.89
CA ASP A 127 -6.84 -8.42 2.14
C ASP A 127 -5.55 -7.77 2.65
N TYR A 128 -5.48 -7.49 3.94
CA TYR A 128 -4.32 -6.85 4.57
C TYR A 128 -3.51 -7.83 5.42
N GLY A 129 -3.84 -9.13 5.43
CA GLY A 129 -3.12 -10.18 6.16
C GLY A 129 -1.62 -10.18 5.86
N GLN A 130 -1.24 -10.32 4.59
CA GLN A 130 0.17 -10.33 4.15
C GLN A 130 0.90 -9.04 4.53
N ALA A 131 0.20 -7.89 4.53
CA ALA A 131 0.79 -6.63 4.95
C ALA A 131 1.07 -6.58 6.45
N ALA A 132 0.18 -7.13 7.27
CA ALA A 132 0.41 -7.26 8.71
C ALA A 132 1.55 -8.23 9.02
N GLU A 133 1.64 -9.36 8.31
CA GLU A 133 2.75 -10.32 8.44
C GLU A 133 4.10 -9.67 8.14
N ILE A 134 4.19 -8.88 7.07
CA ILE A 134 5.41 -8.10 6.74
C ILE A 134 5.76 -7.12 7.87
N LEU A 135 4.77 -6.43 8.44
CA LEU A 135 5.03 -5.50 9.56
C LEU A 135 5.52 -6.24 10.81
N HIS A 136 4.96 -7.41 11.12
CA HIS A 136 5.41 -8.25 12.24
C HIS A 136 6.82 -8.80 12.02
N ASP A 137 7.13 -9.24 10.80
CA ASP A 137 8.48 -9.69 10.41
C ASP A 137 9.52 -8.58 10.64
N LEU A 138 9.18 -7.34 10.29
CA LEU A 138 10.03 -6.16 10.54
C LEU A 138 10.08 -5.72 12.03
N GLY A 139 9.37 -6.39 12.93
CA GLY A 139 9.27 -6.01 14.34
C GLY A 139 8.42 -4.75 14.59
N VAL A 140 7.55 -4.38 13.64
CA VAL A 140 6.75 -3.16 13.63
C VAL A 140 5.31 -3.45 14.09
N GLY A 141 5.10 -3.51 15.41
CA GLY A 141 3.78 -3.78 16.02
C GLY A 141 2.95 -2.54 16.37
N ARG A 142 3.54 -1.34 16.42
CA ARG A 142 2.87 -0.06 16.72
C ARG A 142 3.23 0.98 15.66
N ILE A 143 2.24 1.62 15.04
CA ILE A 143 2.46 2.43 13.83
C ILE A 143 1.67 3.75 13.84
N ARG A 144 2.17 4.72 13.07
CA ARG A 144 1.40 5.88 12.60
C ARG A 144 1.01 5.64 11.15
N LEU A 145 -0.27 5.36 10.90
CA LEU A 145 -0.76 4.93 9.59
C LEU A 145 -1.06 6.13 8.68
N VAL A 146 -0.43 6.19 7.51
CA VAL A 146 -0.74 7.16 6.44
C VAL A 146 -1.86 6.63 5.56
N SER A 147 -3.12 6.93 5.92
CA SER A 147 -4.31 6.42 5.23
C SER A 147 -5.56 7.30 5.44
N SER A 148 -6.26 7.60 4.34
CA SER A 148 -7.62 8.14 4.38
C SER A 148 -8.70 7.07 4.60
N ASN A 149 -8.37 5.78 4.46
CA ASN A 149 -9.31 4.68 4.58
C ASN A 149 -9.35 4.13 6.02
N PRO A 150 -10.45 4.32 6.78
CA PRO A 150 -10.58 3.76 8.13
C PRO A 150 -10.71 2.23 8.15
N ALA A 151 -11.04 1.59 7.03
CA ALA A 151 -11.07 0.13 6.95
C ALA A 151 -9.67 -0.49 7.07
N LYS A 152 -8.61 0.19 6.58
CA LYS A 152 -7.21 -0.26 6.73
C LYS A 152 -6.78 -0.29 8.19
N GLU A 153 -7.15 0.75 8.94
CA GLU A 153 -6.89 0.85 10.37
C GLU A 153 -7.55 -0.31 11.13
N ARG A 154 -8.84 -0.55 10.89
CA ARG A 154 -9.56 -1.67 11.52
C ARG A 154 -8.95 -3.03 11.18
N ALA A 155 -8.61 -3.26 9.91
CA ALA A 155 -8.00 -4.52 9.47
C ALA A 155 -6.66 -4.77 10.18
N LEU A 156 -5.78 -3.77 10.23
CA LEU A 156 -4.48 -3.88 10.90
C LEU A 156 -4.62 -4.16 12.40
N THR A 157 -5.54 -3.46 13.08
CA THR A 157 -5.79 -3.69 14.52
C THR A 157 -6.24 -5.12 14.80
N VAL A 158 -7.13 -5.68 13.98
CA VAL A 158 -7.56 -7.10 14.09
C VAL A 158 -6.39 -8.06 13.85
N LEU A 159 -5.47 -7.69 12.95
CA LEU A 159 -4.26 -8.47 12.63
C LEU A 159 -3.10 -8.23 13.61
N GLY A 160 -3.36 -7.58 14.75
CA GLY A 160 -2.38 -7.40 15.83
C GLY A 160 -1.42 -6.22 15.65
N VAL A 161 -1.64 -5.36 14.67
CA VAL A 161 -0.85 -4.13 14.47
C VAL A 161 -1.59 -2.93 15.08
N THR A 162 -1.00 -2.30 16.09
CA THR A 162 -1.62 -1.18 16.80
C THR A 162 -1.41 0.12 16.03
N VAL A 163 -2.49 0.75 15.58
CA VAL A 163 -2.45 2.09 14.99
C VAL A 163 -2.58 3.13 16.09
N VAL A 164 -1.49 3.84 16.40
CA VAL A 164 -1.48 4.88 17.46
C VAL A 164 -1.98 6.24 16.94
N GLU A 165 -1.90 6.44 15.64
CA GLU A 165 -2.30 7.65 14.95
C GLU A 165 -2.62 7.31 13.49
N ARG A 166 -3.69 7.91 12.93
CA ARG A 166 -3.97 7.85 11.49
C ARG A 166 -3.84 9.24 10.88
N LEU A 167 -2.86 9.38 10.01
CA LEU A 167 -2.59 10.59 9.25
C LEU A 167 -3.39 10.54 7.95
N GLY A 168 -4.00 11.67 7.58
CA GLY A 168 -4.65 11.80 6.28
C GLY A 168 -3.64 11.57 5.15
N ALA A 169 -4.03 10.83 4.11
CA ALA A 169 -3.22 10.69 2.90
C ALA A 169 -3.28 11.93 2.00
N ALA A 170 -3.58 13.11 2.57
CA ALA A 170 -3.71 14.34 1.82
C ALA A 170 -2.34 14.70 1.23
N LEU A 171 -2.30 14.74 -0.09
CA LEU A 171 -1.21 15.36 -0.84
C LEU A 171 -1.27 16.86 -0.55
N PRO A 172 -0.13 17.54 -0.29
CA PRO A 172 -0.08 18.99 -0.34
C PRO A 172 -0.50 19.51 -1.72
#